data_AF-A0A9D1S8R2-F1
#
_entry.id   AF-A0A9D1S8R2-F1
#
_cell.length_a   1.000
_cell.length_b   1.000
_cell.length_c   1.000
_cell.angle_alpha   90.00
_cell.angle_beta   90.00
_cell.angle_gamma   90.00
#
_symmetry.space_group_name_H-M   'P 1'
#
loop_
_entity.id
_entity.type
_entity.pdbx_description
1 polymer ?
#
loop_
_entity_poly.entity_id
_entity_poly.type
_entity_poly.pdbx_seq_one_letter_code
_entity_poly.pdbx_strand_id
1 'polypeptide(L)' 'MKEKKIIDLWRSGLSKNKIAEIYRREYNMQIKIIRSSVRHRHSGRFITNYEALSIVERTVYRYLKGENK' A
#
# COMPACT_ATOMS: atom_id res chain seq x y z
N MET A 1 -0.62 -4.09 -3.32
CA MET A 1 0.62 -3.53 -3.92
C MET A 1 1.83 -4.24 -3.35
N LYS A 2 2.81 -4.66 -4.17
CA LYS A 2 4.10 -5.21 -3.67
C LYS A 2 5.05 -4.06 -3.33
N GLU A 3 5.96 -4.26 -2.36
CA GLU A 3 6.97 -3.26 -1.97
C GLU A 3 7.79 -2.77 -3.18
N LYS A 4 8.17 -3.68 -4.09
CA LYS A 4 8.85 -3.33 -5.35
C LYS A 4 8.11 -2.24 -6.15
N LYS A 5 6.78 -2.34 -6.26
CA LYS A 5 5.95 -1.36 -7.00
C LYS A 5 5.91 0.00 -6.30
N ILE A 6 5.98 0.04 -4.97
CA ILE A 6 6.09 1.29 -4.20
C ILE A 6 7.42 1.98 -4.54
N ILE A 7 8.51 1.22 -4.58
CA ILE A 7 9.85 1.73 -4.92
C ILE A 7 9.93 2.17 -6.37
N ASP A 8 9.36 1.42 -7.31
CA ASP A 8 9.35 1.78 -8.74
C ASP A 8 8.62 3.11 -8.97
N LEU A 9 7.45 3.31 -8.34
CA LEU A 9 6.69 4.56 -8.40
C LEU A 9 7.41 5.72 -7.70
N TRP A 10 8.10 5.45 -6.60
CA TRP A 10 8.91 6.46 -5.93
C TRP A 10 10.10 6.89 -6.80
N ARG A 11 10.80 5.93 -7.41
CA ARG A 11 11.89 6.17 -8.37
C ARG A 11 11.42 6.92 -9.62
N SER A 12 10.17 6.75 -10.04
CA SER A 12 9.59 7.52 -11.14
C SER A 12 9.25 8.96 -10.78
N GLY A 13 9.53 9.41 -9.55
CA GLY A 13 9.33 10.80 -9.11
C GLY A 13 7.94 11.10 -8.53
N LEU A 14 7.10 10.10 -8.26
CA LEU A 14 5.81 10.34 -7.60
C LEU A 14 6.00 10.72 -6.13
N SER A 15 5.18 11.66 -5.67
CA SER A 15 5.18 12.06 -4.26
C SER A 15 4.65 10.94 -3.35
N LYS A 16 5.18 10.86 -2.13
CA LYS A 16 4.75 9.87 -1.12
C LYS A 16 3.23 9.86 -0.88
N ASN A 17 2.60 11.04 -0.92
CA ASN A 17 1.16 11.19 -0.78
C ASN A 17 0.39 10.55 -1.94
N LYS A 18 0.88 10.72 -3.17
CA LYS A 18 0.25 10.13 -4.35
C LYS A 18 0.40 8.61 -4.35
N ILE A 19 1.57 8.11 -3.96
CA ILE A 19 1.82 6.68 -3.82
C ILE A 19 0.93 6.08 -2.73
N ALA A 20 0.77 6.77 -1.59
CA ALA A 20 -0.13 6.36 -0.50
C ALA A 20 -1.60 6.28 -0.96
N GLU A 21 -2.06 7.25 -1.76
CA GLU A 21 -3.41 7.23 -2.34
C GLU A 21 -3.63 5.99 -3.23
N ILE A 22 -2.67 5.70 -4.12
CA ILE A 22 -2.70 4.53 -5.01
C ILE A 22 -2.69 3.24 -4.18
N TYR A 23 -1.78 3.14 -3.19
CA TYR A 23 -1.68 2.00 -2.30
C TYR A 23 -3.00 1.73 -1.56
N ARG A 24 -3.58 2.77 -0.96
CA ARG A 24 -4.88 2.72 -0.27
C ARG A 24 -5.98 2.23 -1.20
N ARG A 25 -6.05 2.77 -2.42
CA ARG A 25 -7.07 2.40 -3.41
C ARG A 25 -6.95 0.93 -3.79
N GLU A 26 -5.75 0.46 -4.12
CA GLU A 26 -5.51 -0.94 -4.47
C GLU A 26 -5.84 -1.87 -3.29
N TYR A 27 -5.34 -1.58 -2.10
CA TYR A 27 -5.55 -2.39 -0.91
C TYR A 27 -7.05 -2.49 -0.58
N ASN A 28 -7.75 -1.35 -0.52
CA ASN A 28 -9.18 -1.35 -0.21
C ASN A 28 -10.01 -2.04 -1.30
N MET A 29 -9.57 -2.00 -2.56
CA MET A 29 -10.20 -2.77 -3.63
C MET A 29 -10.06 -4.29 -3.40
N GLN A 30 -8.90 -4.76 -2.95
CA GLN A 30 -8.71 -6.17 -2.60
C GLN A 30 -9.64 -6.59 -1.45
N ILE A 31 -9.78 -5.74 -0.41
CA ILE A 31 -10.72 -6.00 0.68
C ILE A 31 -12.17 -6.07 0.17
N LYS A 32 -12.57 -5.20 -0.76
CA LYS A 32 -13.89 -5.26 -1.39
C LYS A 32 -14.11 -6.56 -2.17
N ILE A 33 -13.10 -7.01 -2.92
CA ILE A 33 -13.15 -8.28 -3.66
C ILE A 33 -13.28 -9.45 -2.68
N ILE A 34 -12.52 -9.47 -1.58
CA ILE A 34 -12.64 -10.53 -0.56
C ILE A 34 -14.05 -10.56 0.03
N ARG A 35 -14.61 -9.38 0.36
CA ARG A 35 -15.95 -9.25 0.94
C ARG A 35 -17.10 -9.51 -0.02
N SER A 36 -16.84 -9.67 -1.32
CA SER A 36 -17.87 -10.07 -2.28
C SER A 36 -18.34 -11.51 -2.05
N SER A 37 -17.51 -12.35 -1.43
CA SER A 37 -17.89 -13.68 -0.97
C SER A 37 -18.69 -13.63 0.33
N VAL A 38 -19.83 -14.33 0.39
CA VAL A 38 -20.69 -14.40 1.58
C VAL A 38 -19.91 -14.85 2.81
N ARG A 39 -19.02 -15.83 2.66
CA ARG A 39 -18.18 -16.37 3.74
C ARG A 39 -17.23 -15.32 4.35
N HIS A 40 -16.82 -14.32 3.57
CA HIS A 40 -15.78 -13.36 3.94
C HIS A 40 -16.29 -11.91 3.99
N ARG A 41 -17.61 -11.71 4.11
CA ARG A 41 -18.25 -10.38 4.08
C ARG A 41 -17.72 -9.40 5.13
N HIS A 42 -17.22 -9.92 6.25
CA HIS A 42 -16.63 -9.14 7.34
C HIS A 42 -15.11 -9.29 7.44
N SER A 43 -14.48 -10.00 6.51
CA SER A 43 -13.02 -10.21 6.52
C SER A 43 -12.28 -8.94 6.11
N GLY A 44 -11.12 -8.73 6.76
CA GLY A 44 -10.20 -7.64 6.48
C GLY A 44 -10.66 -6.28 7.00
N ARG A 45 -9.73 -5.32 7.09
CA ARG A 45 -9.98 -3.94 7.52
C ARG A 45 -9.55 -2.99 6.42
N PHE A 46 -10.33 -1.97 6.09
CA PHE A 46 -9.87 -0.89 5.21
C PHE A 46 -8.77 -0.08 5.88
N ILE A 47 -7.82 0.40 5.09
CA ILE A 47 -6.78 1.29 5.59
C ILE A 47 -7.13 2.74 5.29
N THR A 48 -6.73 3.61 6.23
CA THR A 48 -6.80 5.06 6.08
C THR A 48 -5.64 5.57 5.25
N ASN A 49 -5.72 6.85 4.83
CA ASN A 49 -4.65 7.47 4.06
C ASN A 49 -3.35 7.63 4.88
N TYR A 50 -3.47 7.92 6.17
CA TYR A 50 -2.31 8.04 7.08
C TYR A 50 -1.59 6.70 7.26
N GLU A 51 -2.35 5.61 7.44
CA GLU A 51 -1.77 4.27 7.52
C GLU A 51 -1.07 3.87 6.21
N ALA A 52 -1.69 4.18 5.08
CA ALA A 52 -1.08 3.95 3.77
C ALA A 52 0.22 4.75 3.61
N LEU A 53 0.24 6.01 4.04
CA LEU A 53 1.43 6.86 3.99
C LEU A 53 2.56 6.29 4.86
N SER A 54 2.27 5.90 6.09
CA SER A 54 3.26 5.30 7.00
C SER A 54 3.90 4.03 6.40
N ILE A 55 3.11 3.18 5.74
CA ILE A 55 3.61 1.98 5.06
C ILE A 55 4.56 2.36 3.91
N VAL A 56 4.18 3.35 3.09
CA VAL A 56 5.00 3.83 1.98
C VAL A 56 6.32 4.41 2.51
N GLU A 57 6.26 5.28 3.50
CA GLU A 57 7.45 5.90 4.11
C GLU A 57 8.39 4.85 4.71
N ARG A 58 7.85 3.88 5.47
CA ARG A 58 8.63 2.78 6.03
C ARG A 58 9.30 1.93 4.95
N THR A 59 8.62 1.72 3.82
CA THR A 59 9.15 0.92 2.70
C THR A 59 10.28 1.67 1.98
N VAL A 60 10.09 2.96 1.70
CA VAL A 60 11.14 3.81 1.12
C VAL A 60 12.33 3.91 2.07
N TYR A 61 12.10 4.08 3.36
CA TYR A 61 13.17 4.16 4.36
C TYR A 61 14.00 2.86 4.44
N ARG A 62 13.34 1.69 4.52
CA ARG A 62 14.02 0.38 4.48
C ARG A 62 14.85 0.21 3.21
N TYR A 63 14.29 0.64 2.08
CA TYR A 63 14.99 0.61 0.79
C TYR A 63 16.25 1.50 0.80
N LEU A 64 16.16 2.73 1.31
CA LEU A 64 17.30 3.65 1.41
C LEU A 64 18.38 3.16 2.38
N LYS A 65 17.98 2.48 3.45
CA LYS A 65 18.89 1.92 4.45
C LYS A 65 19.62 0.65 3.97
N GLY A 66 19.28 0.15 2.78
CA GLY A 66 19.88 -1.08 2.24
C GLY A 66 19.44 -2.35 2.97
N GLU A 67 18.32 -2.30 3.72
CA GLU A 67 17.77 -3.46 4.45
C GLU A 67 16.99 -4.42 3.54
N ASN A 68 17.03 -4.22 2.22
CA ASN A 68 16.44 -5.13 1.25
C ASN A 68 17.41 -6.30 0.99
N LYS A 69 17.38 -7.29 1.88
CA LYS A 69 17.83 -8.65 1.59
C LYS A 69 16.67 -9.49 1.05
#